data_AF-A0A2P2L1R8-F1
#
_entry.id   AF-A0A2P2L1R8-F1
#
_cell.length_a   1.000
_cell.length_b   1.000
_cell.length_c   1.000
_cell.angle_alpha   90.00
_cell.angle_beta   90.00
_cell.angle_gamma   90.00
#
_symmetry.space_group_name_H-M   'P 1'
#
loop_
_entity.id
_entity.type
_entity.pdbx_description
1 polymer ?
#
loop_
_entity_poly.entity_id
_entity_poly.type
_entity_poly.pdbx_seq_one_letter_code
_entity_poly.pdbx_strand_id
1 'polypeptide(L)'
;MSFVMPSKYGADLPLPEDPMVRIKEVPRKVVAAVAFSGFVSDEEVKQRELKLRNEIEEDREFRIKKDASVEVAQFNPPFTLPFTRRNEIAFEVERKDE
;
A
#
# COMPACT_ATOMS: atom_id res chain seq x y z
N MET A 1 3.85 10.44 1.59
CA MET A 1 4.24 9.62 2.76
C MET A 1 3.12 9.70 3.76
N SER A 2 2.75 8.57 4.36
CA SER A 2 1.66 8.49 5.32
C SER A 2 2.11 7.67 6.52
N PHE A 3 1.57 7.98 7.69
CA PHE A 3 1.77 7.22 8.92
C PHE A 3 0.42 6.70 9.41
N VAL A 4 0.37 5.43 9.79
CA VAL A 4 -0.86 4.82 10.32
C VAL A 4 -0.85 4.98 11.84
N MET A 5 -1.90 5.60 12.37
CA MET A 5 -2.03 5.79 13.81
C MET A 5 -2.25 4.44 14.52
N PRO A 6 -1.57 4.19 15.65
CA PRO A 6 -1.81 3.00 16.46
C PRO A 6 -3.27 2.93 16.95
N SER A 7 -3.85 1.73 16.94
CA SER A 7 -5.27 1.52 17.30
C SER A 7 -5.65 2.02 18.70
N LYS A 8 -4.70 2.07 19.64
CA LYS A 8 -4.93 2.53 21.02
C LYS A 8 -5.45 3.98 21.13
N TYR A 9 -5.24 4.81 20.11
CA TYR A 9 -5.71 6.20 20.11
C TYR A 9 -7.15 6.35 19.60
N GLY A 10 -7.69 5.35 18.88
CA GLY A 10 -9.04 5.42 18.32
C GLY A 10 -9.27 6.70 17.50
N ALA A 11 -10.38 7.40 17.79
CA ALA A 11 -10.73 8.67 17.16
C ALA A 11 -10.13 9.90 17.86
N ASP A 12 -9.56 9.74 19.06
CA ASP A 12 -9.01 10.84 19.86
C ASP A 12 -7.52 11.00 19.56
N LEU A 13 -7.24 11.67 18.43
CA LEU A 13 -5.89 11.87 17.92
C LEU A 13 -5.34 13.23 18.32
N PRO A 14 -4.05 13.32 18.71
CA PRO A 14 -3.43 14.61 18.99
C PRO A 14 -3.41 15.47 17.72
N LEU A 15 -3.67 16.77 17.90
CA LEU A 15 -3.57 17.73 16.81
C LEU A 15 -2.11 17.87 16.36
N PRO A 16 -1.81 17.76 15.06
CA PRO A 16 -0.46 18.01 14.56
C PRO A 16 -0.07 19.48 14.80
N GLU A 17 1.17 19.71 15.25
CA GLU A 17 1.72 21.07 15.39
C GLU A 17 2.04 21.69 14.02
N ASP A 18 2.43 20.87 13.05
CA ASP A 18 2.74 21.29 11.69
C ASP A 18 1.46 21.35 10.84
N PRO A 19 1.08 22.52 10.27
CA PRO A 19 -0.11 22.66 9.44
C PRO A 19 -0.06 21.90 8.11
N MET A 20 1.11 21.43 7.66
CA MET A 20 1.23 20.57 6.49
C MET A 20 0.79 19.13 6.77
N VAL A 21 0.75 18.72 8.04
CA VAL A 21 0.31 17.39 8.45
C VAL A 21 -1.21 17.39 8.61
N ARG A 22 -1.87 16.49 7.89
CA ARG A 22 -3.32 16.33 7.94
C ARG A 22 -3.67 14.93 8.41
N ILE A 23 -4.61 14.86 9.34
CA ILE A 23 -5.25 13.61 9.73
C ILE A 23 -6.32 13.29 8.68
N LYS A 24 -6.27 12.09 8.13
CA LYS A 24 -7.23 11.61 7.14
C LYS A 24 -7.78 10.27 7.60
N GLU A 25 -9.10 10.16 7.65
CA GLU A 25 -9.76 8.86 7.79
C GLU A 25 -9.65 8.09 6.46
N VAL A 26 -9.16 6.85 6.54
CA VAL A 26 -9.06 5.95 5.39
C VAL A 26 -10.16 4.90 5.54
N PRO A 27 -11.17 4.88 4.65
CA PRO A 27 -12.24 3.91 4.74
C PRO A 27 -11.71 2.49 4.53
N ARG A 28 -12.46 1.50 5.02
CA ARG A 28 -12.17 0.10 4.76
C ARG A 28 -12.14 -0.15 3.26
N LYS A 29 -11.07 -0.77 2.79
CA LYS A 29 -10.85 -1.16 1.40
C LYS A 29 -10.25 -2.55 1.31
N VAL A 30 -10.46 -3.23 0.18
CA VAL A 30 -9.78 -4.49 -0.15
C VAL A 30 -8.63 -4.16 -1.08
N VAL A 31 -7.45 -4.70 -0.81
CA VAL A 31 -6.26 -4.43 -1.63
C VAL A 31 -5.63 -5.74 -2.07
N ALA A 32 -5.16 -5.78 -3.31
CA ALA A 32 -4.20 -6.77 -3.75
C ALA A 32 -2.82 -6.26 -3.34
N ALA A 33 -1.98 -7.13 -2.76
CA ALA A 33 -0.64 -6.76 -2.32
C ALA A 33 0.37 -7.83 -2.70
N VAL A 34 1.55 -7.41 -3.14
CA VAL A 34 2.71 -8.28 -3.41
C VAL A 34 3.89 -7.85 -2.57
N ALA A 35 4.48 -8.80 -1.84
CA ALA A 35 5.68 -8.58 -1.06
C ALA A 35 6.95 -8.82 -1.90
N PHE A 36 7.98 -8.01 -1.69
CA PHE A 36 9.28 -8.15 -2.32
C PHE A 36 10.41 -7.65 -1.40
N SER A 37 11.63 -8.09 -1.69
CA SER A 37 12.85 -7.69 -0.98
C SER A 37 13.73 -6.80 -1.85
N GLY A 38 14.71 -6.13 -1.24
CA GLY A 38 15.69 -5.31 -1.93
C GLY A 38 15.41 -3.81 -1.84
N PHE A 39 15.88 -3.08 -2.85
CA PHE A 39 15.70 -1.65 -2.95
C PHE A 39 14.40 -1.30 -3.65
N VAL A 40 13.81 -0.17 -3.26
CA VAL A 40 12.62 0.38 -3.89
C VAL A 40 13.06 1.50 -4.81
N SER A 41 13.07 1.23 -6.12
CA SER A 41 13.27 2.23 -7.17
C SER A 41 12.00 2.38 -8.00
N ASP A 42 11.83 3.49 -8.70
CA ASP A 42 10.65 3.73 -9.54
C ASP A 42 10.48 2.64 -10.61
N GLU A 43 11.58 2.14 -11.17
CA GLU A 43 11.55 1.05 -12.14
C GLU A 43 11.11 -0.27 -11.49
N GLU A 44 11.64 -0.63 -10.32
CA GLU A 44 11.22 -1.85 -9.61
C GLU A 44 9.74 -1.77 -9.23
N VAL A 45 9.27 -0.60 -8.76
CA VAL A 45 7.86 -0.38 -8.44
C VAL A 45 6.99 -0.58 -9.67
N LYS A 46 7.35 0.01 -10.81
CA LYS A 46 6.60 -0.10 -12.06
C LYS A 46 6.53 -1.55 -12.57
N GLN A 47 7.65 -2.28 -12.53
CA GLN A 47 7.70 -3.68 -12.96
C GLN A 47 6.81 -4.58 -12.08
N ARG A 48 6.88 -4.38 -10.76
CA ARG A 48 6.08 -5.15 -9.80
C ARG A 48 4.60 -4.79 -9.87
N GLU A 49 4.27 -3.51 -10.02
CA GLU A 49 2.91 -3.04 -10.24
C GLU A 49 2.31 -3.68 -11.50
N LEU A 50 3.01 -3.62 -12.63
CA LEU A 50 2.53 -4.21 -13.89
C LEU A 50 2.28 -5.71 -13.73
N LYS A 51 3.19 -6.42 -13.08
CA LYS A 51 3.04 -7.85 -12.81
C LYS A 51 1.81 -8.14 -11.95
N LEU A 52 1.62 -7.41 -10.85
CA LEU A 52 0.47 -7.57 -9.97
C LEU A 52 -0.85 -7.22 -10.68
N ARG A 53 -0.86 -6.19 -11.53
CA ARG A 53 -2.04 -5.84 -12.33
C ARG A 53 -2.43 -6.98 -13.28
N ASN A 54 -1.46 -7.53 -14.00
CA ASN A 54 -1.71 -8.66 -14.91
C ASN A 54 -2.25 -9.90 -14.16
N GLU A 55 -1.70 -10.21 -12.98
CA GLU A 55 -2.18 -11.33 -12.15
C GLU A 55 -3.64 -11.11 -11.68
N ILE A 56 -4.03 -9.88 -11.33
CA ILE A 56 -5.41 -9.55 -10.92
C ILE A 56 -6.38 -9.50 -12.11
N GLU A 57 -5.93 -9.15 -13.31
CA GLU A 57 -6.77 -9.21 -14.50
C GLU A 57 -7.24 -10.64 -14.81
N GLU A 58 -6.38 -11.64 -14.57
CA GLU A 58 -6.69 -13.06 -14.73
C GLU A 58 -7.47 -13.68 -13.55
N ASP A 59 -7.60 -12.95 -12.42
CA ASP A 59 -8.29 -13.43 -11.23
C ASP A 59 -9.80 -13.62 -11.48
N ARG A 60 -10.42 -14.61 -10.86
CA ARG A 60 -11.86 -14.91 -11.08
C ARG A 60 -12.79 -14.14 -10.14
N GLU A 61 -12.30 -13.72 -8.99
CA GLU A 61 -13.09 -13.16 -7.90
C GLU A 61 -12.91 -11.64 -7.76
N PHE A 62 -11.74 -11.12 -8.09
CA PHE A 62 -11.39 -9.73 -7.89
C PHE A 62 -11.07 -9.04 -9.21
N ARG A 63 -11.40 -7.74 -9.29
CA ARG A 63 -10.96 -6.84 -10.35
C ARG A 63 -10.32 -5.60 -9.76
N ILE A 64 -9.44 -4.97 -10.53
CA ILE A 64 -8.83 -3.70 -10.17
C ILE A 64 -9.93 -2.64 -10.06
N LYS A 65 -10.00 -1.94 -8.93
CA LYS A 65 -10.96 -0.85 -8.76
C LYS A 65 -10.60 0.30 -9.70
N LYS A 66 -11.63 0.94 -10.28
CA LYS A 66 -11.42 2.12 -11.13
C LYS A 66 -10.69 3.21 -10.33
N ASP A 67 -9.69 3.83 -10.94
CA ASP A 67 -8.84 4.87 -10.35
C ASP A 67 -7.97 4.39 -9.16
N ALA A 68 -7.73 3.07 -9.04
CA ALA A 68 -6.82 2.52 -8.05
C ALA A 68 -5.37 2.99 -8.29
N SER A 69 -4.87 3.79 -7.36
CA SER A 69 -3.46 4.20 -7.29
C SER A 69 -2.61 3.14 -6.59
N VAL A 70 -1.36 2.99 -7.04
CA VAL A 70 -0.38 2.14 -6.39
C VAL A 70 0.12 2.76 -5.08
N GLU A 71 0.18 1.95 -4.03
CA GLU A 71 0.73 2.27 -2.73
C GLU A 71 1.98 1.41 -2.50
N VAL A 72 3.06 2.05 -2.05
CA VAL A 72 4.32 1.38 -1.70
C VAL A 72 4.50 1.43 -0.19
N ALA A 73 4.53 0.27 0.45
CA ALA A 73 4.74 0.14 1.88
C ALA A 73 6.15 -0.41 2.16
N GLN A 74 6.94 0.36 2.90
CA GLN A 74 8.28 -0.02 3.34
C GLN A 74 8.28 -0.20 4.85
N PHE A 75 8.48 -1.42 5.32
CA PHE A 75 8.32 -1.76 6.74
C PHE A 75 9.63 -1.67 7.53
N ASN A 76 10.76 -1.75 6.85
CA ASN A 76 12.07 -1.84 7.48
C ASN A 76 12.82 -0.51 7.44
N PRO A 77 13.65 -0.23 8.47
CA PRO A 77 14.50 0.95 8.49
C PRO A 77 15.65 0.86 7.48
N PRO A 78 16.26 2.01 7.09
CA PRO A 78 17.25 2.07 6.02
C PRO A 78 18.53 1.26 6.27
N PHE A 79 18.85 0.92 7.52
CA PHE A 79 20.00 0.08 7.88
C PHE A 79 19.75 -1.43 7.80
N THR A 80 18.52 -1.86 7.49
CA THR A 80 18.19 -3.28 7.26
C THR A 80 18.87 -3.77 5.99
N LEU A 81 19.49 -4.96 6.04
CA LEU A 81 20.14 -5.56 4.88
C LEU A 81 19.14 -5.73 3.73
N PRO A 82 19.50 -5.39 2.47
CA PRO A 82 18.52 -5.30 1.38
C PRO A 82 17.70 -6.58 1.17
N PHE A 83 18.33 -7.75 1.26
CA PHE A 83 17.67 -9.03 1.05
C PHE A 83 16.76 -9.47 2.20
N THR A 84 16.83 -8.82 3.37
CA THR A 84 15.93 -9.07 4.51
C THR A 84 14.83 -8.01 4.64
N ARG A 85 14.82 -7.01 3.76
CA ARG A 85 13.74 -6.02 3.71
C ARG A 85 12.46 -6.65 3.21
N ARG A 86 11.35 -6.24 3.82
CA ARG A 86 9.98 -6.45 3.37
C ARG A 86 9.45 -5.12 2.87
N ASN A 87 9.16 -5.09 1.58
CA ASN A 87 8.43 -4.03 0.91
C ASN A 87 7.18 -4.64 0.31
N GLU A 88 6.12 -3.85 0.21
CA GLU A 88 4.88 -4.26 -0.45
C GLU A 88 4.46 -3.21 -1.46
N ILE A 89 3.91 -3.68 -2.57
CA ILE A 89 3.16 -2.87 -3.53
C ILE A 89 1.72 -3.32 -3.46
N ALA A 90 0.81 -2.37 -3.32
CA ALA A 90 -0.61 -2.64 -3.20
C ALA A 90 -1.46 -1.66 -3.99
N PHE A 91 -2.62 -2.10 -4.46
CA PHE A 91 -3.65 -1.24 -5.01
C PHE A 91 -5.04 -1.78 -4.67
N GLU A 92 -6.04 -0.90 -4.71
CA GLU A 92 -7.41 -1.27 -4.35
C GLU A 92 -8.04 -2.19 -5.41
N VAL A 93 -8.69 -3.24 -4.93
CA VAL A 93 -9.49 -4.16 -5.73
C VAL A 93 -10.90 -4.22 -5.19
N GLU A 94 -11.83 -4.62 -6.04
CA GLU A 94 -13.21 -4.89 -5.68
C GLU A 94 -13.57 -6.31 -6.11
N ARG A 95 -14.51 -6.92 -5.40
CA ARG A 95 -15.06 -8.20 -5.85
C ARG A 95 -15.81 -8.00 -7.15
N LYS A 96 -15.66 -8.94 -8.07
CA LYS A 96 -16.55 -9.09 -9.22
C LYS A 96 -17.90 -9.52 -8.64
N ASP A 97 -18.90 -8.67 -8.80
CA ASP A 97 -20.29 -9.08 -8.54
C ASP A 97 -20.62 -10.25 -9.48
N GLU A 98 -21.37 -11.25 -8.99
CA GLU A 98 -21.93 -12.34 -9.82
C GLU A 98 -22.87 -11.80 -10.91
#